data_AF-A0A0G0TAD3-F1
#
_entry.id   AF-A0A0G0TAD3-F1
#
_cell.length_a   1.000
_cell.length_b   1.000
_cell.length_c   1.000
_cell.angle_alpha   90.00
_cell.angle_beta   90.00
_cell.angle_gamma   90.00
#
_symmetry.space_group_name_H-M   'P 1'
#
loop_
_entity.id
_entity.type
_entity.pdbx_description
1 polymer ?
#
loop_
_entity_poly.entity_id
_entity_poly.type
_entity_poly.pdbx_seq_one_letter_code
_entity_poly.pdbx_strand_id
1 'polypeptide(L)'
;MTDTKIAIFKNKEIRKTIHKNEWWFSVNDVIQALTDSNDPAQYFKRIKMRDEELQKLIEEGGVQFVPPLMLDIETVGGKQKAYCWNTEGIFRLVQSIPSPKAEPFKRWLARVGYERVQEIENPELAMKRTRMLYKLKGYPKDWIEKRMRGI
;
A
#
# COMPACT_ATOMS: atom_id res chain seq x y z
N MET A 1 -16.12 -12.26 -3.29
CA MET A 1 -15.79 -11.25 -2.27
C MET A 1 -14.41 -11.60 -1.70
N THR A 2 -13.34 -11.07 -2.29
CA THR A 2 -11.98 -11.36 -1.85
C THR A 2 -11.62 -10.39 -0.74
N ASP A 3 -11.89 -10.86 0.49
CA ASP A 3 -11.58 -10.22 1.77
C ASP A 3 -10.09 -9.85 1.78
N THR A 4 -9.78 -8.64 1.30
CA THR A 4 -8.40 -8.15 1.21
C THR A 4 -8.05 -7.52 2.55
N LYS A 5 -8.11 -8.35 3.60
CA LYS A 5 -7.56 -8.00 4.91
C LYS A 5 -6.06 -7.91 4.74
N ILE A 6 -5.59 -6.74 4.34
CA ILE A 6 -4.20 -6.36 4.56
C ILE A 6 -4.06 -6.39 6.08
N ALA A 7 -3.46 -7.46 6.61
CA ALA A 7 -3.30 -7.72 8.05
C ALA A 7 -2.69 -6.51 8.80
N ILE A 8 -2.02 -5.63 8.07
CA ILE A 8 -1.35 -4.43 8.55
C ILE A 8 -2.33 -3.34 9.02
N PHE A 9 -3.59 -3.30 8.52
CA PHE A 9 -4.58 -2.29 8.92
C PHE A 9 -5.48 -2.71 10.11
N LYS A 10 -5.09 -3.75 10.87
CA LYS A 10 -5.78 -4.18 12.11
C LYS A 10 -7.31 -4.31 11.97
N ASN A 11 -7.78 -4.95 10.90
CA ASN A 11 -9.22 -5.12 10.59
C ASN A 11 -10.01 -3.83 10.33
N LYS A 12 -9.38 -2.65 10.17
CA LYS A 12 -10.09 -1.49 9.61
C LYS A 12 -10.22 -1.66 8.10
N GLU A 13 -11.44 -1.52 7.62
CA GLU A 13 -11.73 -1.55 6.19
C GLU A 13 -11.23 -0.25 5.56
N ILE A 14 -10.32 -0.38 4.59
CA ILE A 14 -9.81 0.76 3.82
C ILE A 14 -10.59 0.78 2.51
N ARG A 15 -11.39 1.83 2.30
CA ARG A 15 -12.14 1.96 1.06
C ARG A 15 -11.19 2.17 -0.10
N LYS A 16 -11.51 1.52 -1.23
CA LYS A 16 -10.67 1.49 -2.42
C LYS A 16 -11.51 1.52 -3.69
N THR A 17 -10.92 2.01 -4.76
CA THR A 17 -11.51 2.07 -6.10
C THR A 17 -10.46 1.68 -7.14
N ILE A 18 -10.90 1.27 -8.32
CA ILE A 18 -10.00 1.01 -9.45
C ILE A 18 -9.97 2.26 -10.31
N HIS A 19 -8.77 2.81 -10.54
CA HIS A 19 -8.56 3.93 -11.44
C HIS A 19 -7.34 3.63 -12.32
N LYS A 20 -7.50 3.79 -13.64
CA LYS A 20 -6.48 3.43 -14.65
C LYS A 20 -5.90 2.01 -14.46
N ASN A 21 -6.76 1.03 -14.16
CA ASN A 21 -6.38 -0.36 -13.92
C ASN A 21 -5.47 -0.60 -12.69
N GLU A 22 -5.39 0.38 -11.79
CA GLU A 22 -4.65 0.28 -10.53
C GLU A 22 -5.58 0.47 -9.33
N TRP A 23 -5.17 -0.07 -8.19
CA TRP A 23 -5.87 0.16 -6.92
C TRP A 23 -5.51 1.51 -6.32
N TRP A 24 -6.55 2.26 -5.98
CA TRP A 24 -6.48 3.55 -5.29
C TRP A 24 -7.22 3.45 -3.96
N PHE A 25 -6.65 4.01 -2.90
CA PHE A 25 -7.14 3.88 -1.54
C PHE A 25 -7.48 5.24 -0.94
N SER A 26 -8.54 5.30 -0.15
CA SER A 26 -8.92 6.50 0.61
C SER A 26 -7.79 6.90 1.57
N VAL A 27 -7.25 8.11 1.37
CA VAL A 27 -6.19 8.68 2.22
C VAL A 27 -6.68 8.84 3.66
N ASN A 28 -7.92 9.29 3.83
CA ASN A 28 -8.52 9.50 5.16
C ASN A 28 -8.66 8.18 5.93
N ASP A 29 -9.05 7.09 5.26
CA ASP A 29 -9.23 5.80 5.92
C ASP A 29 -7.89 5.23 6.39
N VAL A 30 -6.85 5.38 5.55
CA VAL A 30 -5.48 4.97 5.90
C VAL A 30 -4.98 5.77 7.11
N ILE A 31 -5.16 7.09 7.11
CA ILE A 31 -4.80 7.93 8.25
C ILE A 31 -5.57 7.49 9.50
N GLN A 32 -6.88 7.29 9.39
CA GLN A 32 -7.71 6.86 10.52
C GLN A 32 -7.28 5.49 11.06
N ALA A 33 -6.90 4.55 10.20
CA ALA A 33 -6.40 3.23 10.60
C ALA A 33 -5.05 3.30 11.32
N LEU A 34 -4.18 4.20 10.87
CA LEU A 34 -2.81 4.30 11.38
C LEU A 34 -2.65 5.35 12.49
N THR A 35 -3.67 6.13 12.82
CA THR A 35 -3.55 7.20 13.83
C THR A 35 -4.70 7.26 14.84
N ASP A 36 -5.84 6.60 14.57
CA ASP A 36 -7.11 6.82 15.28
C ASP A 36 -7.50 8.30 15.37
N SER A 37 -7.05 9.14 14.44
CA SER A 37 -7.45 10.55 14.44
C SER A 37 -8.96 10.68 14.25
N ASN A 38 -9.59 11.48 15.11
CA ASN A 38 -11.00 11.85 14.98
C ASN A 38 -11.25 12.76 13.77
N ASP A 39 -10.20 13.39 13.23
CA ASP A 39 -10.27 14.21 12.02
C ASP A 39 -9.08 13.89 11.09
N PRO A 40 -9.21 12.82 10.28
CA PRO A 40 -8.17 12.41 9.33
C PRO A 40 -7.87 13.47 8.27
N ALA A 41 -8.85 14.30 7.88
CA ALA A 41 -8.67 15.33 6.87
C ALA A 41 -7.79 16.46 7.39
N GLN A 42 -8.01 16.92 8.63
CA GLN A 42 -7.14 17.89 9.28
C GLN A 42 -5.76 17.28 9.59
N TYR A 43 -5.71 16.01 9.96
CA TYR A 43 -4.43 15.30 10.12
C TYR A 43 -3.63 15.30 8.81
N PHE A 44 -4.27 15.00 7.66
CA PHE A 44 -3.61 15.04 6.35
C PHE A 44 -3.04 16.43 6.02
N LYS A 45 -3.79 17.51 6.31
CA LYS A 45 -3.28 18.89 6.16
C LYS A 45 -2.04 19.14 7.02
N ARG A 46 -2.05 18.69 8.27
CA ARG A 46 -0.91 18.84 9.20
C ARG A 46 0.30 18.03 8.78
N ILE A 47 0.14 16.84 8.19
CA ILE A 47 1.28 16.07 7.67
C ILE A 47 1.96 16.86 6.56
N LYS A 48 1.20 17.42 5.61
CA LYS A 48 1.75 18.22 4.50
C LYS A 48 2.61 19.38 5.00
N MET A 49 2.17 20.08 6.04
CA MET A 49 2.93 21.17 6.64
C MET A 49 4.23 20.73 7.35
N ARG A 50 4.38 19.44 7.68
CA ARG A 50 5.54 18.91 8.42
C ARG A 50 6.57 18.24 7.52
N ASP A 51 6.15 17.76 6.35
CA ASP A 51 6.97 17.04 5.39
C ASP A 51 6.82 17.73 4.03
N GLU A 52 7.72 18.68 3.76
CA GLU A 52 7.73 19.50 2.55
C GLU A 52 7.84 18.64 1.28
N GLU A 53 8.61 17.55 1.33
CA GLU A 53 8.78 16.64 0.20
C GLU A 53 7.47 15.87 -0.07
N LEU A 54 6.79 15.40 0.97
CA LEU A 54 5.46 14.82 0.82
C LEU A 54 4.45 15.85 0.30
N GLN A 55 4.54 17.11 0.73
CA GLN A 55 3.68 18.17 0.22
C GLN A 55 3.85 18.36 -1.28
N LYS A 56 5.09 18.48 -1.77
CA LYS A 56 5.39 18.59 -3.21
C LYS A 56 4.80 17.41 -4.00
N LEU A 57 4.98 16.18 -3.50
CA LEU A 57 4.42 14.99 -4.14
C LEU A 57 2.88 14.99 -4.17
N ILE A 58 2.22 15.63 -3.20
CA ILE A 58 0.76 15.71 -3.15
C ILE A 58 0.22 16.82 -4.07
N GLU A 59 0.95 17.92 -4.21
CA GLU A 59 0.50 19.08 -4.99
C GLU A 59 0.86 18.96 -6.47
N GLU A 60 2.10 18.57 -6.75
CA GLU A 60 2.68 18.57 -8.10
C GLU A 60 2.90 17.14 -8.63
N GLY A 61 3.06 16.17 -7.72
CA GLY A 61 3.43 14.80 -8.07
C GLY A 61 4.93 14.65 -8.24
N GLY A 62 5.34 13.66 -9.03
CA GLY A 62 6.72 13.42 -9.37
C GLY A 62 6.82 12.45 -10.54
N VAL A 63 8.05 12.16 -10.99
CA VAL A 63 8.31 11.27 -12.14
C VAL A 63 7.62 9.91 -11.97
N GLN A 64 7.60 9.37 -10.75
CA GLN A 64 6.96 8.09 -10.40
C GLN A 64 5.69 8.26 -9.56
N PHE A 65 5.46 9.46 -9.00
CA PHE A 65 4.36 9.71 -8.08
C PHE A 65 3.24 10.49 -8.77
N VAL A 66 2.07 9.86 -8.86
CA VAL A 66 0.84 10.56 -9.27
C VAL A 66 0.27 11.28 -8.05
N PRO A 67 -0.14 12.55 -8.11
CA PRO A 67 -0.82 13.22 -6.99
C PRO A 67 -2.08 12.47 -6.52
N PRO A 68 -2.50 12.61 -5.26
CA PRO A 68 -3.82 12.14 -4.81
C PRO A 68 -4.94 12.76 -5.64
N LEU A 69 -5.91 11.95 -6.04
CA LEU A 69 -7.04 12.37 -6.87
C LEU A 69 -8.35 12.25 -6.09
N MET A 70 -9.28 13.14 -6.37
CA MET A 70 -10.64 13.05 -5.85
C MET A 70 -11.44 12.07 -6.72
N LEU A 71 -11.63 10.85 -6.22
CA LEU A 71 -12.27 9.75 -6.94
C LEU A 71 -13.57 9.32 -6.25
N ASP A 72 -14.48 8.74 -7.03
CA ASP A 72 -15.69 8.12 -6.51
C ASP A 72 -15.37 6.77 -5.87
N ILE A 73 -15.83 6.60 -4.64
CA ILE A 73 -15.65 5.37 -3.86
C ILE A 73 -17.02 4.89 -3.37
N GLU A 74 -17.19 3.59 -3.25
CA GLU A 74 -18.40 3.01 -2.68
C GLU A 74 -18.40 3.17 -1.16
N THR A 75 -19.53 3.63 -0.63
CA THR A 75 -19.79 3.74 0.81
C THR A 75 -21.17 3.16 1.13
N VAL A 76 -21.45 2.92 2.40
CA VAL A 76 -22.76 2.44 2.87
C VAL A 76 -23.91 3.37 2.42
N GLY A 77 -23.64 4.67 2.34
CA GLY A 77 -24.61 5.69 1.88
C GLY A 77 -24.62 5.95 0.38
N GLY A 78 -23.94 5.12 -0.43
CA GLY A 78 -23.80 5.31 -1.88
C GLY A 78 -22.42 5.82 -2.28
N LYS A 79 -22.27 6.21 -3.55
CA LYS A 79 -20.99 6.71 -4.08
C LYS A 79 -20.67 8.09 -3.52
N GLN A 80 -19.46 8.24 -3.00
CA GLN A 80 -18.97 9.52 -2.47
C GLN A 80 -17.59 9.82 -3.02
N LYS A 81 -17.29 11.11 -3.19
CA LYS A 81 -15.95 11.57 -3.56
C LYS A 81 -15.02 11.55 -2.35
N ALA A 82 -13.84 10.97 -2.52
CA ALA A 82 -12.79 11.00 -1.51
C ALA A 82 -11.41 11.22 -2.15
N TYR A 83 -10.51 11.86 -1.42
CA TYR A 83 -9.10 11.90 -1.79
C TYR A 83 -8.54 10.48 -1.71
N CYS A 84 -8.15 9.96 -2.86
CA CYS A 84 -7.58 8.64 -3.02
C CYS A 84 -6.16 8.75 -3.54
N TRP A 85 -5.33 7.80 -3.18
CA TRP A 85 -3.97 7.71 -3.71
C TRP A 85 -3.64 6.26 -4.11
N ASN A 86 -2.78 6.09 -5.10
CA ASN A 86 -2.33 4.77 -5.52
C ASN A 86 -1.46 4.11 -4.43
N THR A 87 -1.16 2.82 -4.62
CA THR A 87 -0.40 2.03 -3.63
C THR A 87 0.92 2.68 -3.22
N GLU A 88 1.70 3.16 -4.20
CA GLU A 88 3.00 3.79 -3.97
C GLU A 88 2.89 5.09 -3.17
N GLY A 89 1.92 5.94 -3.54
CA GLY A 89 1.59 7.14 -2.80
C GLY A 89 1.18 6.88 -1.35
N ILE A 90 0.35 5.85 -1.12
CA ILE A 90 0.00 5.42 0.24
C ILE A 90 1.25 4.97 1.01
N PHE A 91 2.14 4.18 0.41
CA PHE A 91 3.37 3.75 1.08
C PHE A 91 4.24 4.95 1.49
N ARG A 92 4.35 5.96 0.63
CA ARG A 92 5.05 7.21 0.92
C ARG A 92 4.38 8.01 2.04
N LEU A 93 3.05 8.12 2.02
CA LEU A 93 2.26 8.75 3.08
C LEU A 93 2.52 8.11 4.44
N VAL A 94 2.53 6.77 4.51
CA VAL A 94 2.74 6.03 5.76
C VAL A 94 4.08 6.36 6.40
N GLN A 95 5.14 6.60 5.60
CA GLN A 95 6.45 6.98 6.13
C GLN A 95 6.39 8.25 6.98
N SER A 96 5.56 9.21 6.59
CA SER A 96 5.41 10.51 7.27
C SER A 96 4.43 10.51 8.45
N ILE A 97 3.82 9.36 8.78
CA ILE A 97 2.91 9.26 9.93
C ILE A 97 3.72 8.94 11.20
N PRO A 98 3.85 9.87 12.18
CA PRO A 98 4.53 9.62 13.45
C PRO A 98 3.60 8.94 14.47
N SER A 99 3.09 7.76 14.15
CA SER A 99 2.18 7.00 15.02
C SER A 99 2.75 5.61 15.33
N PRO A 100 2.71 5.14 16.58
CA PRO A 100 3.06 3.77 16.93
C PRO A 100 2.25 2.71 16.19
N LYS A 101 1.05 3.06 15.69
CA LYS A 101 0.23 2.15 14.86
C LYS A 101 0.72 2.02 13.42
N ALA A 102 1.47 3.00 12.92
CA ALA A 102 2.14 2.91 11.62
C ALA A 102 3.40 2.04 11.69
N GLU A 103 3.96 1.85 12.88
CA GLU A 103 5.23 1.14 13.08
C GLU A 103 5.25 -0.30 12.52
N PRO A 104 4.22 -1.16 12.74
CA PRO A 104 4.17 -2.48 12.10
C PRO A 104 4.23 -2.41 10.57
N PHE A 105 3.60 -1.39 9.97
CA PHE A 105 3.64 -1.17 8.53
C PHE A 105 5.04 -0.76 8.08
N LYS A 106 5.68 0.17 8.79
CA LYS A 106 7.04 0.65 8.49
C LYS A 106 8.07 -0.48 8.60
N ARG A 107 7.99 -1.31 9.64
CA ARG A 107 8.85 -2.51 9.78
C ARG A 107 8.62 -3.50 8.66
N TRP A 108 7.37 -3.71 8.26
CA TRP A 108 7.05 -4.57 7.14
C TRP A 108 7.68 -4.05 5.85
N LEU A 109 7.56 -2.75 5.55
CA LEU A 109 8.23 -2.13 4.40
C LEU A 109 9.76 -2.25 4.48
N ALA A 110 10.35 -2.00 5.65
CA ALA A 110 11.79 -2.14 5.85
C ALA A 110 12.27 -3.58 5.59
N ARG A 111 11.53 -4.57 6.10
CA ARG A 111 11.80 -5.99 5.85
C ARG A 111 11.68 -6.33 4.36
N VAL A 112 10.60 -5.90 3.70
CA VAL A 112 10.43 -6.16 2.26
C VAL A 112 11.54 -5.49 1.46
N GLY A 113 11.92 -4.25 1.80
CA GLY A 113 13.05 -3.56 1.18
C GLY A 113 14.37 -4.32 1.35
N TYR A 114 14.65 -4.80 2.57
CA TYR A 114 15.83 -5.63 2.84
C TYR A 114 15.82 -6.94 2.04
N GLU A 115 14.69 -7.65 1.99
CA GLU A 115 14.53 -8.86 1.17
C GLU A 115 14.83 -8.56 -0.32
N ARG A 116 14.46 -7.39 -0.84
CA ARG A 116 14.77 -7.00 -2.22
C ARG A 116 16.24 -6.71 -2.46
N VAL A 117 16.93 -6.09 -1.51
CA VAL A 117 18.39 -5.91 -1.59
C VAL A 117 19.08 -7.27 -1.64
N GLN A 118 18.69 -8.20 -0.75
CA GLN A 118 19.25 -9.56 -0.74
C GLN A 118 18.96 -10.32 -2.04
N GLU A 119 17.78 -10.16 -2.63
CA GLU A 119 17.43 -10.79 -3.91
C GLU A 119 18.25 -10.24 -5.09
N ILE A 120 18.70 -8.98 -5.03
CA ILE A 120 19.59 -8.39 -6.03
C ILE A 120 21.00 -9.00 -5.91
N GLU A 121 21.49 -9.17 -4.69
CA GLU A 121 22.79 -9.79 -4.42
C GLU A 121 22.80 -11.29 -4.73
N ASN A 122 21.70 -11.98 -4.44
CA ASN A 122 21.52 -13.41 -4.68
C ASN A 122 20.16 -13.70 -5.35
N PRO A 123 20.11 -13.72 -6.70
CA PRO A 123 18.90 -13.99 -7.46
C PRO A 123 18.21 -15.33 -7.15
N GLU A 124 18.91 -16.32 -6.58
CA GLU A 124 18.29 -17.59 -6.19
C GLU A 124 17.23 -17.42 -5.10
N LEU A 125 17.38 -16.39 -4.25
CA LEU A 125 16.39 -16.06 -3.22
C LEU A 125 15.05 -15.69 -3.84
N ALA A 126 15.05 -14.97 -4.97
CA ALA A 126 13.85 -14.62 -5.71
C ALA A 126 13.16 -15.87 -6.29
N MET A 127 13.94 -16.84 -6.79
CA MET A 127 13.39 -18.12 -7.26
C MET A 127 12.76 -18.93 -6.12
N LYS A 128 13.42 -18.99 -4.96
CA LYS A 128 12.90 -19.68 -3.76
C LYS A 128 11.60 -19.03 -3.28
N ARG A 129 11.55 -17.70 -3.21
CA ARG A 129 10.35 -16.93 -2.88
C ARG A 129 9.21 -17.21 -3.86
N THR A 130 9.49 -17.25 -5.15
CA THR A 130 8.48 -17.51 -6.19
C THR A 130 7.86 -18.90 -6.03
N ARG A 131 8.68 -19.93 -5.80
CA ARG A 131 8.20 -21.30 -5.51
C ARG A 131 7.30 -21.32 -4.27
N MET A 132 7.73 -20.66 -3.19
CA MET A 132 6.97 -20.59 -1.95
C MET A 132 5.62 -19.88 -2.15
N LEU A 133 5.60 -18.78 -2.91
CA LEU A 133 4.38 -18.03 -3.20
C LEU A 133 3.36 -18.86 -3.99
N TYR A 134 3.79 -19.63 -5.00
CA TYR A 134 2.89 -20.55 -5.69
C TYR A 134 2.39 -21.67 -4.77
N LYS A 135 3.25 -22.23 -3.92
CA LYS A 135 2.82 -23.24 -2.95
C LYS A 135 1.76 -22.70 -1.99
N LEU A 136 1.94 -21.48 -1.48
CA LEU A 136 0.98 -20.82 -0.59
C LEU A 136 -0.35 -20.48 -1.28
N LYS A 137 -0.32 -20.22 -2.60
CA LYS A 137 -1.53 -20.05 -3.42
C LYS A 137 -2.22 -21.39 -3.76
N GLY A 138 -1.66 -22.52 -3.34
CA GLY A 138 -2.26 -23.85 -3.53
C GLY A 138 -1.95 -24.51 -4.88
N TYR A 139 -0.94 -24.05 -5.62
CA TYR A 139 -0.57 -24.69 -6.89
C TYR A 139 0.14 -26.04 -6.66
N PRO A 140 -0.12 -27.07 -7.51
CA PRO A 140 0.56 -28.36 -7.43
C PRO A 140 2.07 -28.26 -7.64
N LYS A 141 2.85 -29.08 -6.95
CA LYS A 141 4.32 -29.05 -7.00
C LYS A 141 4.86 -29.23 -8.43
N ASP A 142 4.34 -30.20 -9.18
CA ASP A 142 4.79 -30.48 -10.55
C ASP A 142 4.53 -29.30 -11.50
N TRP A 143 3.39 -28.60 -11.30
CA TRP A 143 3.07 -27.39 -12.05
C TRP A 143 4.07 -26.27 -11.73
N ILE A 144 4.41 -26.09 -10.46
CA ILE A 144 5.38 -25.09 -10.01
C ILE A 144 6.75 -25.38 -10.62
N GLU A 145 7.22 -26.63 -10.57
CA GLU A 145 8.51 -26.99 -11.14
C GLU A 145 8.56 -26.76 -12.66
N LYS A 146 7.48 -27.13 -13.37
CA LYS A 146 7.36 -26.86 -14.81
C LYS A 146 7.37 -25.36 -15.12
N ARG A 147 6.68 -24.55 -14.31
CA ARG A 147 6.64 -23.09 -14.46
C ARG A 147 8.00 -22.44 -14.22
N MET A 148 8.74 -22.92 -13.23
CA MET A 148 10.05 -22.39 -12.86
C MET A 148 11.16 -22.73 -13.87
N ARG A 149 10.99 -23.77 -14.71
CA ARG A 149 11.96 -24.13 -15.76
C ARG A 149 11.88 -23.25 -17.02
N GLY A 150 10.78 -22.50 -17.18
CA GLY A 150 10.55 -21.62 -18.34
C GLY A 150 10.81 -20.15 -18.07
N ILE A 151 11.49 -19.81 -16.97
CA ILE A 151 11.87 -18.45 -16.54
C ILE A 151 13.39 -18.34 -16.65
#